data_AF-A0A835RNY5-F1
#
_entry.id   AF-A0A835RNY5-F1
#
_cell.length_a   1.000
_cell.length_b   1.000
_cell.length_c   1.000
_cell.angle_alpha   90.00
_cell.angle_beta   90.00
_cell.angle_gamma   90.00
#
_symmetry.space_group_name_H-M   'P 1'
#
loop_
_entity.id
_entity.type
_entity.pdbx_description
1 polymer ?
#
loop_
_entity_poly.entity_id
_entity_poly.type
_entity_poly.pdbx_seq_one_letter_code
_entity_poly.pdbx_strand_id
1 'polypeptide(L)'
;MAFVEGNMPTEKVFDGIVFPKTLFPAAGNRERLVEILEAEKEHLGEYLRQHGAVLLRGFHVRSADDFSRVVQAFGWKEFVYEGAANRTKLADRVLTVNTEPLHHFLNFHHEMSLLREYPNKVIFCCIEAPPEGGETSIIPSDFVVKRMEEKVPKELEKLDKEGINVVMNAKCWQRMLDTEDEIEAEKRAMQKFICSSITFNDDGTVNFNYGPMSAVRELNGKRVMWHMVTEHNLSERKTKITYADGSRMEEKVPKELEKLDKEGINVVMNAKCWQRMLDTEDEIEAEKRAMQKFICSSITFNDDGTVNFNYGPMSAVRELNGKRVMWHMVTGTIYRRGKRR
;
A
#
# COMPACT_ATOMS: atom_id res chain seq x y z
N MET A 1 1.07 4.86 -29.70
CA MET A 1 0.76 4.80 -28.26
C MET A 1 2.06 4.97 -27.51
N ALA A 2 2.10 5.81 -26.49
CA ALA A 2 3.33 6.06 -25.74
C ALA A 2 3.68 4.92 -24.77
N PHE A 3 2.67 4.15 -24.36
CA PHE A 3 2.82 2.90 -23.61
C PHE A 3 2.80 1.67 -24.53
N VAL A 4 3.50 0.63 -24.09
CA VAL A 4 3.41 -0.73 -24.61
C VAL A 4 2.86 -1.60 -23.49
N GLU A 5 1.77 -2.30 -23.74
CA GLU A 5 1.26 -3.28 -22.79
C GLU A 5 2.26 -4.43 -22.65
N GLY A 6 2.49 -4.86 -21.42
CA GLY A 6 3.24 -6.07 -21.17
C GLY A 6 2.74 -6.76 -19.93
N ASN A 7 3.53 -7.74 -19.50
CA ASN A 7 3.16 -8.64 -18.43
C ASN A 7 4.25 -8.64 -17.34
N MET A 8 3.87 -8.91 -16.10
CA MET A 8 4.81 -9.18 -15.02
C MET A 8 4.70 -10.64 -14.56
N PRO A 9 5.80 -11.30 -14.13
CA PRO A 9 5.78 -12.74 -13.81
C PRO A 9 4.74 -13.14 -12.74
N THR A 10 4.42 -12.23 -11.83
CA THR A 10 3.48 -12.47 -10.72
C THR A 10 2.07 -11.97 -10.99
N GLU A 11 1.76 -11.42 -12.18
CA GLU A 11 0.40 -10.99 -12.48
C GLU A 11 -0.58 -12.17 -12.48
N LYS A 12 -1.84 -11.87 -12.16
CA LYS A 12 -2.92 -12.87 -12.18
C LYS A 12 -4.13 -12.31 -12.91
N VAL A 13 -5.03 -13.20 -13.27
CA VAL A 13 -6.33 -12.87 -13.84
C VAL A 13 -7.41 -13.10 -12.79
N PHE A 14 -8.14 -12.05 -12.42
CA PHE A 14 -9.31 -12.13 -11.56
C PHE A 14 -10.54 -11.79 -12.39
N ASP A 15 -11.50 -12.72 -12.47
CA ASP A 15 -12.73 -12.56 -13.25
C ASP A 15 -12.50 -12.12 -14.72
N GLY A 16 -11.47 -12.67 -15.35
CA GLY A 16 -11.11 -12.33 -16.73
C GLY A 16 -10.32 -11.02 -16.90
N ILE A 17 -9.97 -10.34 -15.80
CA ILE A 17 -9.23 -9.07 -15.80
C ILE A 17 -7.81 -9.30 -15.28
N VAL A 18 -6.79 -8.93 -16.06
CA VAL A 18 -5.38 -8.94 -15.64
C VAL A 18 -5.16 -7.94 -14.51
N PHE A 19 -4.45 -8.32 -13.47
CA PHE A 19 -4.15 -7.48 -12.31
C PHE A 19 -2.69 -7.67 -11.83
N PRO A 20 -1.97 -6.57 -11.55
CA PRO A 20 -2.21 -5.23 -12.10
C PRO A 20 -1.96 -5.22 -13.62
N LYS A 21 -2.47 -4.21 -14.34
CA LYS A 21 -2.05 -4.00 -15.74
C LYS A 21 -0.64 -3.43 -15.77
N THR A 22 0.28 -4.07 -16.50
CA THR A 22 1.65 -3.58 -16.64
C THR A 22 1.82 -2.80 -17.94
N LEU A 23 2.35 -1.57 -17.84
CA LEU A 23 2.65 -0.71 -18.98
C LEU A 23 4.14 -0.33 -18.99
N PHE A 24 4.78 -0.51 -20.14
CA PHE A 24 6.15 -0.16 -20.42
C PHE A 24 6.25 1.08 -21.31
N PRO A 25 7.37 1.82 -21.31
CA PRO A 25 7.61 2.86 -22.31
C PRO A 25 7.78 2.25 -23.70
N ALA A 26 7.16 2.84 -24.71
CA ALA A 26 7.56 2.60 -26.09
C ALA A 26 9.02 3.03 -26.33
N ALA A 27 9.62 2.59 -27.44
CA ALA A 27 11.00 2.93 -27.76
C ALA A 27 11.24 4.45 -27.71
N GLY A 28 12.28 4.89 -26.99
CA GLY A 28 12.62 6.31 -26.80
C GLY A 28 11.83 7.06 -25.72
N ASN A 29 10.87 6.43 -25.04
CA ASN A 29 9.98 7.12 -24.08
C ASN A 29 10.36 6.99 -22.59
N ARG A 30 11.49 6.36 -22.26
CA ARG A 30 11.87 6.07 -20.86
C ARG A 30 11.97 7.30 -19.96
N GLU A 31 12.46 8.42 -20.49
CA GLU A 31 12.65 9.71 -19.79
C GLU A 31 11.38 10.59 -19.84
N ARG A 32 10.38 10.23 -20.65
CA ARG A 32 9.28 11.14 -21.02
C ARG A 32 7.99 10.87 -20.24
N LEU A 33 8.07 10.21 -19.08
CA LEU A 33 6.89 9.77 -18.34
C LEU A 33 5.93 10.92 -18.01
N VAL A 34 6.45 12.08 -17.58
CA VAL A 34 5.63 13.26 -17.25
C VAL A 34 4.82 13.73 -18.47
N GLU A 35 5.48 13.95 -19.61
CA GLU A 35 4.84 14.40 -20.86
C GLU A 35 3.78 13.40 -21.34
N ILE A 36 4.08 12.10 -21.23
CA ILE A 36 3.18 11.02 -21.62
C ILE A 36 1.95 10.99 -20.71
N LEU A 37 2.15 11.08 -19.40
CA LEU A 37 1.06 11.14 -18.43
C LEU A 37 0.18 12.36 -18.69
N GLU A 38 0.75 13.50 -19.07
CA GLU A 38 0.00 14.70 -19.40
C GLU A 38 -0.85 14.55 -20.66
N ALA A 39 -0.33 13.89 -21.69
CA ALA A 39 -1.00 13.66 -22.96
C ALA A 39 -2.04 12.53 -22.92
N GLU A 40 -1.79 11.47 -22.14
CA GLU A 40 -2.58 10.22 -22.13
C GLU A 40 -3.39 10.01 -20.83
N LYS A 41 -3.74 11.09 -20.09
CA LYS A 41 -4.47 11.02 -18.80
C LYS A 41 -5.74 10.18 -18.86
N GLU A 42 -6.55 10.36 -19.90
CA GLU A 42 -7.82 9.65 -20.03
C GLU A 42 -7.61 8.16 -20.24
N HIS A 43 -6.65 7.81 -21.11
CA HIS A 43 -6.30 6.44 -21.43
C HIS A 43 -5.75 5.69 -20.21
N LEU A 44 -4.83 6.31 -19.45
CA LEU A 44 -4.38 5.72 -18.19
C LEU A 44 -5.51 5.61 -17.15
N GLY A 45 -6.43 6.57 -17.16
CA GLY A 45 -7.64 6.52 -16.36
C GLY A 45 -8.57 5.37 -16.74
N GLU A 46 -8.60 4.94 -18.00
CA GLU A 46 -9.35 3.76 -18.47
C GLU A 46 -8.71 2.48 -17.96
N TYR A 47 -7.39 2.32 -18.10
CA TYR A 47 -6.68 1.17 -17.51
C TYR A 47 -6.95 1.07 -16.01
N LEU A 48 -6.87 2.19 -15.29
CA LEU A 48 -7.12 2.17 -13.85
C LEU A 48 -8.58 1.80 -13.50
N ARG A 49 -9.56 2.24 -14.30
CA ARG A 49 -10.97 1.87 -14.10
C ARG A 49 -11.23 0.39 -14.37
N GLN A 50 -10.62 -0.15 -15.42
CA GLN A 50 -10.79 -1.54 -15.83
C GLN A 50 -10.06 -2.50 -14.91
N HIS A 51 -8.78 -2.22 -14.63
CA HIS A 51 -7.89 -3.13 -13.93
C HIS A 51 -7.77 -2.83 -12.44
N GLY A 52 -8.21 -1.69 -11.93
CA GLY A 52 -8.10 -1.32 -10.51
C GLY A 52 -6.70 -0.93 -10.04
N ALA A 53 -5.65 -1.48 -10.65
CA ALA A 53 -4.25 -1.12 -10.43
C ALA A 53 -3.45 -1.16 -11.75
N VAL A 54 -2.51 -0.22 -11.89
CA VAL A 54 -1.60 -0.13 -13.04
C VAL A 54 -0.16 -0.02 -12.56
N LEU A 55 0.72 -0.85 -13.09
CA LEU A 55 2.16 -0.80 -12.87
C LEU A 55 2.84 -0.14 -14.07
N LEU A 56 3.46 1.02 -13.85
CA LEU A 56 4.30 1.69 -14.84
C LEU A 56 5.74 1.24 -14.64
N ARG A 57 6.28 0.42 -15.55
CA ARG A 57 7.61 -0.21 -15.42
C ARG A 57 8.56 0.24 -16.53
N GLY A 58 9.83 0.46 -16.20
CA GLY A 58 10.88 0.77 -17.18
C GLY A 58 11.07 2.25 -17.49
N PHE A 59 10.36 3.15 -16.80
CA PHE A 59 10.55 4.61 -16.85
C PHE A 59 11.68 5.07 -15.92
N HIS A 60 12.32 6.19 -16.24
CA HIS A 60 13.40 6.78 -15.46
C HIS A 60 12.86 7.74 -14.39
N VAL A 61 12.47 7.19 -13.25
CA VAL A 61 12.11 7.95 -12.03
C VAL A 61 13.17 7.64 -10.98
N ARG A 62 14.12 8.55 -10.75
CA ARG A 62 15.37 8.29 -10.01
C ARG A 62 15.47 9.02 -8.67
N SER A 63 14.50 9.88 -8.35
CA SER A 63 14.51 10.71 -7.15
C SER A 63 13.10 11.01 -6.65
N ALA A 64 13.01 11.53 -5.42
CA ALA A 64 11.74 11.99 -4.86
C ALA A 64 11.15 13.16 -5.66
N ASP A 65 12.00 14.04 -6.22
CA ASP A 65 11.58 15.15 -7.08
C ASP A 65 11.09 14.67 -8.46
N ASP A 66 11.71 13.66 -9.05
CA ASP A 66 11.21 13.01 -10.27
C ASP A 66 9.83 12.43 -10.02
N PHE A 67 9.68 11.72 -8.89
CA PHE A 67 8.40 11.13 -8.52
C PHE A 67 7.35 12.21 -8.21
N SER A 68 7.73 13.32 -7.57
CA SER A 68 6.82 14.45 -7.35
C SER A 68 6.29 15.01 -8.67
N ARG A 69 7.16 15.20 -9.68
CA ARG A 69 6.74 15.63 -11.03
C ARG A 69 5.78 14.65 -11.68
N VAL A 70 6.03 13.34 -11.54
CA VAL A 70 5.13 12.28 -12.00
C VAL A 70 3.77 12.34 -11.30
N VAL A 71 3.75 12.48 -9.97
CA VAL A 71 2.52 12.63 -9.17
C VAL A 71 1.71 13.85 -9.60
N GLN A 72 2.37 14.97 -9.87
CA GLN A 72 1.74 16.20 -10.35
C GLN A 72 1.19 16.04 -11.78
N ALA A 73 1.89 15.31 -12.66
CA ALA A 73 1.48 15.07 -14.05
C ALA A 73 0.10 14.39 -14.16
N PHE A 74 -0.26 13.53 -13.20
CA PHE A 74 -1.60 12.95 -13.12
C PHE A 74 -2.73 14.00 -13.01
N GLY A 75 -2.42 15.22 -12.56
CA GLY A 75 -3.39 16.32 -12.42
C GLY A 75 -4.45 16.07 -11.35
N TRP A 76 -4.23 15.11 -10.46
CA TRP A 76 -5.17 14.79 -9.40
C TRP A 76 -4.93 15.68 -8.15
N LYS A 77 -5.99 15.89 -7.36
CA LYS A 77 -5.91 16.69 -6.13
C LYS A 77 -5.18 15.89 -5.06
N GLU A 78 -4.22 16.51 -4.37
CA GLU A 78 -3.57 15.92 -3.20
C GLU A 78 -4.59 15.61 -2.09
N PHE A 79 -4.39 14.48 -1.44
CA PHE A 79 -5.02 14.16 -0.17
C PHE A 79 -3.96 14.28 0.92
N VAL A 80 -4.18 15.16 1.89
CA VAL A 80 -3.23 15.38 3.00
C VAL A 80 -3.22 14.13 3.87
N TYR A 81 -2.04 13.58 4.13
CA TYR A 81 -1.93 12.40 4.97
C TYR A 81 -2.32 12.72 6.41
N GLU A 82 -3.32 12.01 6.92
CA GLU A 82 -3.83 12.16 8.29
C GLU A 82 -3.78 10.86 9.10
N GLY A 83 -3.12 9.84 8.55
CA GLY A 83 -3.02 8.53 9.17
C GLY A 83 -2.10 8.50 10.40
N ALA A 84 -2.10 7.37 11.09
CA ALA A 84 -1.40 7.21 12.35
C ALA A 84 0.11 6.99 12.21
N ALA A 85 0.61 6.54 11.05
CA ALA A 85 2.03 6.24 10.87
C ALA A 85 2.85 7.53 10.76
N ASN A 86 4.07 7.53 11.29
CA ASN A 86 5.00 8.63 11.06
C ASN A 86 5.44 8.61 9.60
N ARG A 87 5.35 9.76 8.94
CA ARG A 87 5.74 9.96 7.55
C ARG A 87 6.71 11.11 7.46
N THR A 88 7.79 10.95 6.71
CA THR A 88 8.72 12.05 6.40
C THR A 88 8.43 12.55 5.00
N LYS A 89 8.24 13.87 4.85
CA LYS A 89 8.12 14.50 3.53
C LYS A 89 9.48 14.55 2.87
N LEU A 90 9.61 13.93 1.69
CA LEU A 90 10.86 13.91 0.91
C LEU A 90 10.85 14.95 -0.22
N ALA A 91 9.68 15.18 -0.83
CA ALA A 91 9.44 16.17 -1.87
C ALA A 91 7.96 16.59 -1.83
N ASP A 92 7.54 17.48 -2.72
CA ASP A 92 6.13 17.89 -2.74
C ASP A 92 5.20 16.72 -3.04
N ARG A 93 4.15 16.53 -2.23
CA ARG A 93 3.19 15.39 -2.29
C ARG A 93 3.80 13.99 -2.15
N VAL A 94 5.02 13.91 -1.62
CA VAL A 94 5.84 12.70 -1.63
C VAL A 94 6.33 12.42 -0.21
N LEU A 95 5.83 11.33 0.36
CA LEU A 95 6.06 10.92 1.74
C LEU A 95 6.71 9.53 1.80
N THR A 96 7.54 9.26 2.80
CA THR A 96 8.05 7.90 3.07
C THR A 96 6.92 6.92 3.37
N VAL A 97 7.16 5.61 3.21
CA VAL A 97 6.25 4.58 3.74
C VAL A 97 6.34 4.41 5.26
N ASN A 98 5.49 3.51 5.78
CA ASN A 98 5.55 3.05 7.15
C ASN A 98 6.94 2.50 7.52
N THR A 99 7.41 2.82 8.72
CA THR A 99 8.74 2.42 9.23
C THR A 99 8.64 1.29 10.26
N GLU A 100 7.60 0.45 10.16
CA GLU A 100 7.50 -0.76 10.99
C GLU A 100 8.75 -1.63 10.80
N PRO A 101 9.16 -2.40 11.82
CA PRO A 101 10.26 -3.34 11.69
C PRO A 101 10.09 -4.25 10.46
N LEU A 102 11.15 -4.48 9.70
CA LEU A 102 11.09 -5.22 8.42
C LEU A 102 10.56 -6.66 8.53
N HIS A 103 10.58 -7.23 9.73
CA HIS A 103 10.04 -8.58 10.00
C HIS A 103 8.55 -8.57 10.30
N HIS A 104 7.91 -7.40 10.44
CA HIS A 104 6.47 -7.28 10.62
C HIS A 104 5.76 -7.32 9.27
N PHE A 105 4.91 -8.33 9.10
CA PHE A 105 4.00 -8.39 7.97
C PHE A 105 2.88 -7.36 8.15
N LEU A 106 2.70 -6.49 7.15
CA LEU A 106 1.55 -5.60 7.08
C LEU A 106 0.40 -6.33 6.39
N ASN A 107 -0.68 -6.55 7.13
CA ASN A 107 -1.89 -7.11 6.55
C ASN A 107 -2.40 -6.22 5.41
N PHE A 108 -3.08 -6.82 4.44
CA PHE A 108 -3.86 -6.06 3.47
C PHE A 108 -4.83 -5.09 4.19
N HIS A 109 -5.09 -3.96 3.57
CA HIS A 109 -6.01 -2.96 4.07
C HIS A 109 -6.31 -1.96 2.96
N HIS A 110 -7.42 -1.23 3.11
CA HIS A 110 -7.60 0.03 2.40
C HIS A 110 -6.88 1.14 3.16
N GLU A 111 -6.16 2.00 2.43
CA GLU A 111 -5.42 3.12 3.02
C GLU A 111 -6.38 4.04 3.80
N MET A 112 -6.05 4.30 5.07
CA MET A 112 -6.85 5.17 5.96
C MET A 112 -8.33 4.77 6.10
N SER A 113 -8.63 3.46 6.09
CA SER A 113 -9.99 2.90 6.12
C SER A 113 -10.86 3.30 7.35
N LEU A 114 -10.22 3.78 8.41
CA LEU A 114 -10.86 4.20 9.66
C LEU A 114 -11.09 5.73 9.77
N LEU A 115 -10.63 6.50 8.77
CA LEU A 115 -10.90 7.93 8.69
C LEU A 115 -12.26 8.20 8.02
N ARG A 116 -12.89 9.34 8.35
CA ARG A 116 -14.09 9.80 7.65
C ARG A 116 -13.80 10.17 6.20
N GLU A 117 -12.66 10.80 5.97
CA GLU A 117 -12.12 11.08 4.65
C GLU A 117 -10.93 10.16 4.38
N TYR A 118 -10.91 9.56 3.19
CA TYR A 118 -9.89 8.59 2.80
C TYR A 118 -9.52 8.82 1.33
N PRO A 119 -8.32 8.40 0.90
CA PRO A 119 -7.87 8.62 -0.45
C PRO A 119 -8.59 7.64 -1.37
N ASN A 120 -8.82 8.07 -2.61
CA ASN A 120 -9.40 7.17 -3.60
C ASN A 120 -8.36 6.52 -4.50
N LYS A 121 -7.12 7.00 -4.43
CA LYS A 121 -5.95 6.47 -5.12
C LYS A 121 -4.73 6.65 -4.23
N VAL A 122 -3.81 5.69 -4.35
CA VAL A 122 -2.47 5.74 -3.81
C VAL A 122 -1.50 5.44 -4.95
N ILE A 123 -0.37 6.13 -4.96
CA ILE A 123 0.72 5.88 -5.90
C ILE A 123 1.94 5.47 -5.08
N PHE A 124 2.55 4.34 -5.44
CA PHE A 124 3.81 3.89 -4.87
C PHE A 124 4.93 4.08 -5.90
N CYS A 125 6.11 4.45 -5.41
CA CYS A 125 7.34 4.50 -6.21
C CYS A 125 8.48 3.87 -5.45
N CYS A 126 9.21 3.00 -6.16
CA CYS A 126 10.46 2.43 -5.71
C CYS A 126 11.61 3.27 -6.27
N ILE A 127 12.17 4.15 -5.43
CA ILE A 127 13.40 4.88 -5.76
C ILE A 127 14.61 3.94 -5.59
N GLU A 128 14.54 3.08 -4.57
CA GLU A 128 15.59 2.13 -4.22
C GLU A 128 14.97 0.78 -3.87
N ALA A 129 15.41 -0.26 -4.60
CA ALA A 129 14.91 -1.61 -4.41
C ALA A 129 15.58 -2.26 -3.19
N PRO A 130 14.83 -3.03 -2.38
CA PRO A 130 15.42 -3.84 -1.33
C PRO A 130 16.29 -4.95 -1.93
N PRO A 131 17.32 -5.43 -1.21
CA PRO A 131 18.14 -6.56 -1.66
C PRO A 131 17.36 -7.89 -1.71
N GLU A 132 16.37 -8.06 -0.83
CA GLU A 132 15.45 -9.19 -0.77
C GLU A 132 14.09 -8.73 -0.22
N GLY A 133 13.01 -9.41 -0.62
CA GLY A 133 11.65 -9.11 -0.16
C GLY A 133 11.19 -7.69 -0.47
N GLY A 134 10.40 -7.10 0.44
CA GLY A 134 9.92 -5.71 0.34
C GLY A 134 8.95 -5.45 -0.81
N GLU A 135 8.33 -6.51 -1.34
CA GLU A 135 7.24 -6.40 -2.29
C GLU A 135 6.05 -5.68 -1.66
N THR A 136 5.26 -5.01 -2.49
CA THR A 136 3.93 -4.54 -2.08
C THR A 136 2.89 -5.51 -2.57
N SER A 137 2.29 -6.24 -1.65
CA SER A 137 1.21 -7.17 -1.98
C SER A 137 -0.09 -6.40 -2.23
N ILE A 138 -0.75 -6.69 -3.34
CA ILE A 138 -2.05 -6.11 -3.72
C ILE A 138 -3.04 -7.20 -4.14
N ILE A 139 -4.32 -6.98 -3.82
CA ILE A 139 -5.43 -7.87 -4.19
C ILE A 139 -6.69 -7.05 -4.51
N PRO A 140 -7.48 -7.40 -5.55
CA PRO A 140 -8.75 -6.73 -5.81
C PRO A 140 -9.74 -6.99 -4.67
N SER A 141 -10.20 -5.93 -4.00
CA SER A 141 -11.08 -6.08 -2.83
C SER A 141 -12.49 -6.58 -3.20
N ASP A 142 -12.94 -6.36 -4.44
CA ASP A 142 -14.18 -6.92 -4.97
C ASP A 142 -14.09 -8.43 -5.22
N PHE A 143 -12.93 -8.92 -5.64
CA PHE A 143 -12.67 -10.36 -5.71
C PHE A 143 -12.75 -11.01 -4.32
N VAL A 144 -12.20 -10.35 -3.29
CA VAL A 144 -12.30 -10.84 -1.90
C VAL A 144 -13.75 -11.00 -1.48
N VAL A 145 -14.62 -10.01 -1.74
CA VAL A 145 -16.06 -10.12 -1.41
C VAL A 145 -16.72 -11.29 -2.13
N LYS A 146 -16.47 -11.47 -3.43
CA LYS A 146 -17.05 -12.59 -4.20
C LYS A 146 -16.63 -13.94 -3.62
N ARG A 147 -15.35 -14.11 -3.30
CA ARG A 147 -14.87 -15.36 -2.68
C ARG A 147 -15.45 -15.59 -1.29
N MET A 148 -15.60 -14.54 -0.48
CA MET A 148 -16.28 -14.65 0.80
C MET A 148 -17.76 -15.02 0.64
N GLU A 149 -18.44 -14.52 -0.40
CA GLU A 149 -19.83 -14.86 -0.71
C GLU A 149 -19.97 -16.34 -1.10
N GLU A 150 -18.99 -16.89 -1.82
CA GLU A 150 -18.97 -18.32 -2.16
C GLU A 150 -18.66 -19.23 -0.96
N LYS A 151 -17.74 -18.81 -0.08
CA LYS A 151 -17.20 -19.67 1.00
C LYS A 151 -17.95 -19.55 2.32
N VAL A 152 -18.37 -18.34 2.68
CA VAL A 152 -18.99 -17.98 3.96
C VAL A 152 -20.17 -17.00 3.76
N PRO A 153 -21.17 -17.36 2.92
CA PRO A 153 -22.25 -16.43 2.52
C PRO A 153 -23.06 -15.88 3.69
N LYS A 154 -23.36 -16.71 4.69
CA LYS A 154 -24.16 -16.31 5.86
C LYS A 154 -23.42 -15.31 6.73
N GLU A 155 -22.12 -15.53 6.89
CA GLU A 155 -21.27 -14.66 7.70
C GLU A 155 -21.00 -13.35 6.97
N LEU A 156 -20.77 -13.40 5.65
CA LEU A 156 -20.67 -12.19 4.83
C LEU A 156 -21.95 -11.36 4.89
N GLU A 157 -23.12 -12.00 4.81
CA GLU A 157 -24.41 -11.31 4.97
C GLU A 157 -24.54 -10.65 6.35
N LYS A 158 -24.11 -11.34 7.41
CA LYS A 158 -24.05 -10.78 8.77
C LYS A 158 -23.11 -9.58 8.86
N LEU A 159 -21.90 -9.69 8.29
CA LEU A 159 -20.90 -8.62 8.23
C LEU A 159 -21.39 -7.38 7.45
N ASP A 160 -22.21 -7.60 6.43
CA ASP A 160 -22.75 -6.55 5.57
C ASP A 160 -23.94 -5.83 6.24
N LYS A 161 -24.90 -6.60 6.77
CA LYS A 161 -26.15 -6.08 7.35
C LYS A 161 -26.01 -5.58 8.78
N GLU A 162 -25.36 -6.34 9.63
CA GLU A 162 -25.22 -6.00 11.05
C GLU A 162 -23.96 -5.18 11.29
N GLY A 163 -22.87 -5.51 10.59
CA GLY A 163 -21.59 -4.84 10.72
C GLY A 163 -20.72 -5.40 11.84
N ILE A 164 -19.62 -4.72 12.08
CA ILE A 164 -18.60 -5.06 13.07
C ILE A 164 -18.36 -3.90 14.04
N ASN A 165 -17.93 -4.25 15.24
CA ASN A 165 -17.30 -3.32 16.17
C ASN A 165 -15.80 -3.58 16.18
N VAL A 166 -15.01 -2.51 16.19
CA VAL A 166 -13.54 -2.58 16.29
C VAL A 166 -13.12 -1.70 17.46
N VAL A 167 -12.34 -2.25 18.38
CA VAL A 167 -11.67 -1.48 19.43
C VAL A 167 -10.19 -1.46 19.12
N MET A 168 -9.63 -0.26 18.95
CA MET A 168 -8.18 -0.08 18.76
C MET A 168 -7.60 0.70 19.92
N ASN A 169 -6.60 0.11 20.57
CA ASN A 169 -5.83 0.79 21.60
C ASN A 169 -4.68 1.58 20.97
N ALA A 170 -4.55 2.85 21.32
CA ALA A 170 -3.50 3.72 20.79
C ALA A 170 -2.77 4.48 21.90
N LYS A 171 -1.45 4.31 21.92
CA LYS A 171 -0.52 5.13 22.75
C LYS A 171 -0.23 6.49 22.13
N CYS A 172 -0.37 6.63 20.81
CA CYS A 172 0.00 7.83 20.06
C CYS A 172 -1.18 8.79 19.84
N TRP A 173 -2.22 8.74 20.68
CA TRP A 173 -3.46 9.50 20.48
C TRP A 173 -3.23 11.01 20.46
N GLN A 174 -2.32 11.54 21.29
CA GLN A 174 -2.01 12.97 21.31
C GLN A 174 -1.49 13.44 19.96
N ARG A 175 -0.60 12.66 19.32
CA ARG A 175 -0.10 12.97 17.97
C ARG A 175 -1.20 12.81 16.92
N MET A 176 -1.99 11.75 17.01
CA MET A 176 -3.05 11.48 16.02
C MET A 176 -4.13 12.57 16.01
N LEU A 177 -4.40 13.16 17.17
CA LEU A 177 -5.43 14.18 17.41
C LEU A 177 -4.85 15.59 17.58
N ASP A 178 -3.53 15.73 17.62
CA ASP A 178 -2.79 16.98 17.79
C ASP A 178 -3.18 17.79 19.05
N THR A 179 -3.38 17.10 20.18
CA THR A 179 -3.80 17.72 21.45
C THR A 179 -3.41 16.86 22.64
N GLU A 180 -3.23 17.49 23.79
CA GLU A 180 -3.06 16.82 25.10
C GLU A 180 -4.33 16.88 25.96
N ASP A 181 -5.33 17.67 25.55
CA ASP A 181 -6.62 17.83 26.26
C ASP A 181 -7.61 16.74 25.85
N GLU A 182 -8.15 16.00 26.83
CA GLU A 182 -9.05 14.85 26.61
C GLU A 182 -10.40 15.25 25.97
N ILE A 183 -10.92 16.43 26.31
CA ILE A 183 -12.21 16.92 25.80
C ILE A 183 -12.07 17.30 24.32
N GLU A 184 -11.02 18.05 23.98
CA GLU A 184 -10.72 18.39 22.59
C GLU A 184 -10.30 17.15 21.79
N ALA A 185 -9.64 16.18 22.40
CA ALA A 185 -9.32 14.90 21.78
C ALA A 185 -10.57 14.13 21.37
N GLU A 186 -11.59 14.03 22.24
CA GLU A 186 -12.86 13.39 21.91
C GLU A 186 -13.54 14.07 20.72
N LYS A 187 -13.63 15.41 20.74
CA LYS A 187 -14.20 16.20 19.65
C LYS A 187 -13.47 15.97 18.33
N ARG A 188 -12.14 16.03 18.33
CA ARG A 188 -11.34 15.80 17.12
C ARG A 188 -11.44 14.36 16.65
N ALA A 189 -11.52 13.39 17.56
CA ALA A 189 -11.69 12.00 17.21
C ALA A 189 -13.02 11.78 16.46
N MET A 190 -14.11 12.36 16.97
CA MET A 190 -15.42 12.29 16.33
C MET A 190 -15.45 12.99 14.96
N GLN A 191 -14.64 14.02 14.75
CA GLN A 191 -14.54 14.72 13.45
C GLN A 191 -13.69 13.95 12.43
N LYS A 192 -12.58 13.35 12.87
CA LYS A 192 -11.56 12.74 12.01
C LYS A 192 -11.82 11.28 11.67
N PHE A 193 -12.23 10.50 12.66
CA PHE A 193 -12.40 9.05 12.55
C PHE A 193 -13.87 8.65 12.44
N ILE A 194 -14.12 7.44 11.95
CA ILE A 194 -15.47 6.84 11.95
C ILE A 194 -15.83 6.19 13.29
N CYS A 195 -15.07 6.47 14.37
CA CYS A 195 -15.36 5.94 15.69
C CYS A 195 -16.66 6.52 16.26
N SER A 196 -17.34 5.74 17.10
CA SER A 196 -18.54 6.13 17.82
C SER A 196 -18.24 6.70 19.20
N SER A 197 -17.09 6.33 19.79
CA SER A 197 -16.57 6.91 21.03
C SER A 197 -15.07 6.67 21.17
N ILE A 198 -14.45 7.38 22.11
CA ILE A 198 -13.12 7.06 22.61
C ILE A 198 -13.15 6.89 24.13
N THR A 199 -12.23 6.11 24.68
CA THR A 199 -12.14 5.89 26.14
C THR A 199 -10.68 5.98 26.57
N PHE A 200 -10.39 6.90 27.49
CA PHE A 200 -9.08 7.05 28.11
C PHE A 200 -8.87 5.95 29.15
N ASN A 201 -7.69 5.35 29.15
CA ASN A 201 -7.30 4.31 30.10
C ASN A 201 -6.26 4.84 31.09
N ASP A 202 -6.21 4.24 32.27
CA ASP A 202 -5.27 4.62 33.35
C ASP A 202 -3.78 4.48 32.94
N ASP A 203 -3.48 3.68 31.92
CA ASP A 203 -2.12 3.49 31.39
C ASP A 203 -1.70 4.57 30.37
N GLY A 204 -2.52 5.62 30.22
CA GLY A 204 -2.29 6.74 29.30
C GLY A 204 -2.62 6.44 27.84
N THR A 205 -3.18 5.27 27.53
CA THR A 205 -3.65 4.92 26.19
C THR A 205 -5.11 5.32 25.97
N VAL A 206 -5.53 5.39 24.71
CA VAL A 206 -6.94 5.61 24.33
C VAL A 206 -7.44 4.43 23.53
N ASN A 207 -8.62 3.92 23.88
CA ASN A 207 -9.39 3.00 23.06
C ASN A 207 -10.27 3.81 22.11
N PHE A 208 -10.06 3.65 20.81
CA PHE A 208 -10.97 4.13 19.77
C PHE A 208 -11.99 3.02 19.50
N ASN A 209 -13.26 3.30 19.78
CA ASN A 209 -14.35 2.36 19.58
C ASN A 209 -15.04 2.70 18.25
N TYR A 210 -14.88 1.81 17.28
CA TYR A 210 -15.51 1.91 15.97
C TYR A 210 -16.71 0.98 15.89
N GLY A 211 -17.73 1.45 15.18
CA GLY A 211 -18.89 0.64 14.81
C GLY A 211 -20.19 0.99 15.55
N PRO A 212 -21.31 0.32 15.19
CA PRO A 212 -21.34 -0.75 14.18
C PRO A 212 -21.05 -0.19 12.78
N MET A 213 -20.08 -0.81 12.09
CA MET A 213 -19.67 -0.40 10.75
C MET A 213 -19.74 -1.61 9.82
N SER A 214 -20.30 -1.46 8.63
CA SER A 214 -20.28 -2.54 7.66
C SER A 214 -18.84 -2.86 7.23
N ALA A 215 -18.48 -4.14 7.25
CA ALA A 215 -17.20 -4.60 6.73
C ALA A 215 -17.18 -4.61 5.20
N VAL A 216 -18.36 -4.57 4.58
CA VAL A 216 -18.55 -4.45 3.13
C VAL A 216 -18.97 -3.02 2.79
N ARG A 217 -18.40 -2.45 1.72
CA ARG A 217 -18.85 -1.16 1.19
C ARG A 217 -19.09 -1.24 -0.30
N GLU A 218 -20.01 -0.43 -0.79
CA GLU A 218 -20.15 -0.21 -2.23
C GLU A 218 -19.26 0.97 -2.66
N LEU A 219 -18.28 0.71 -3.51
CA LEU A 219 -17.41 1.72 -4.13
C LEU A 219 -17.45 1.56 -5.65
N ASN A 220 -17.82 2.62 -6.35
CA ASN A 220 -17.91 2.65 -7.82
C ASN A 220 -18.75 1.48 -8.40
N GLY A 221 -19.86 1.12 -7.75
CA GLY A 221 -20.74 0.02 -8.18
C GLY A 221 -20.20 -1.38 -7.90
N LYS A 222 -19.13 -1.51 -7.10
CA LYS A 222 -18.57 -2.79 -6.66
C LYS A 222 -18.65 -2.91 -5.14
N ARG A 223 -19.04 -4.07 -4.64
CA ARG A 223 -18.89 -4.41 -3.22
C ARG A 223 -17.42 -4.70 -2.95
N VAL A 224 -16.85 -4.08 -1.92
CA VAL A 224 -15.46 -4.26 -1.50
C VAL A 224 -15.40 -4.64 -0.02
N MET A 225 -14.41 -5.44 0.34
CA MET A 225 -14.10 -5.75 1.73
C MET A 225 -13.29 -4.57 2.30
N TRP A 226 -13.99 -3.62 2.92
CA TRP A 226 -13.42 -2.33 3.30
C TRP A 226 -12.51 -2.40 4.52
N HIS A 227 -12.89 -3.21 5.50
CA HIS A 227 -12.11 -3.42 6.70
C HIS A 227 -11.71 -4.88 6.80
N MET A 228 -10.42 -5.11 6.95
CA MET A 228 -9.91 -6.46 7.10
C MET A 228 -10.19 -6.94 8.51
N VAL A 229 -11.04 -7.96 8.59
CA VAL A 229 -11.12 -8.81 9.76
C VAL A 229 -10.01 -9.85 9.65
N THR A 230 -8.75 -9.44 9.73
CA THR A 230 -7.64 -10.40 9.77
C THR A 230 -7.04 -10.47 11.15
N GLU A 231 -6.93 -11.71 11.65
CA GLU A 231 -6.48 -12.04 13.00
C GLU A 231 -4.97 -11.88 13.18
N HIS A 232 -4.19 -11.86 12.09
CA HIS A 232 -2.74 -11.67 12.16
C HIS A 232 -2.44 -10.30 12.79
N ASN A 233 -1.92 -10.30 14.02
CA ASN A 233 -1.60 -9.14 14.86
C ASN A 233 -2.71 -8.59 15.79
N LEU A 234 -3.88 -9.23 15.95
CA LEU A 234 -4.82 -8.82 17.01
C LEU A 234 -4.23 -8.99 18.42
N SER A 235 -3.38 -10.00 18.62
CA SER A 235 -2.68 -10.25 19.89
C SER A 235 -1.61 -9.19 20.22
N GLU A 236 -0.89 -8.68 19.21
CA GLU A 236 0.19 -7.71 19.41
C GLU A 236 -0.30 -6.26 19.42
N ARG A 237 -1.36 -5.94 18.64
CA ARG A 237 -1.91 -4.58 18.54
C ARG A 237 -3.06 -4.28 19.51
N LYS A 238 -3.43 -5.22 20.39
CA LYS A 238 -4.58 -5.12 21.31
C LYS A 238 -5.89 -4.71 20.60
N THR A 239 -6.03 -5.06 19.32
CA THR A 239 -7.24 -4.76 18.56
C THR A 239 -8.27 -5.84 18.83
N LYS A 240 -9.52 -5.45 19.10
CA LYS A 240 -10.63 -6.40 19.30
C LYS A 240 -11.68 -6.18 18.22
N ILE A 241 -12.06 -7.25 17.51
CA ILE A 241 -13.11 -7.22 16.50
C ILE A 241 -14.24 -8.16 16.93
N THR A 242 -15.47 -7.67 16.89
CA THR A 242 -16.69 -8.46 17.14
C THR A 242 -17.71 -8.16 16.05
N TYR A 243 -18.76 -9.00 15.96
CA TYR A 243 -19.98 -8.57 15.28
C TYR A 243 -20.60 -7.36 16.02
N ALA A 244 -21.49 -6.64 15.34
CA ALA A 244 -22.17 -5.47 15.89
C ALA A 244 -22.96 -5.78 17.18
N ASP A 245 -23.52 -7.00 17.29
CA ASP A 245 -24.20 -7.52 18.48
C ASP A 245 -23.25 -7.84 19.66
N GLY A 246 -21.94 -7.64 19.48
CA GLY A 246 -20.90 -7.92 20.47
C GLY A 246 -20.46 -9.40 20.51
N SER A 247 -21.10 -10.28 19.73
CA SER A 247 -20.73 -11.68 19.64
C SER A 247 -19.37 -11.86 18.95
N ARG A 248 -18.65 -12.91 19.36
CA ARG A 248 -17.36 -13.26 18.77
C ARG A 248 -17.54 -13.60 17.29
N MET A 249 -16.60 -13.13 16.47
CA MET A 249 -16.59 -13.51 15.06
C MET A 249 -16.29 -15.01 14.89
N GLU A 250 -17.02 -15.65 13.98
CA GLU A 250 -16.82 -17.06 13.69
C GLU A 250 -15.47 -17.28 13.01
N GLU A 251 -14.68 -18.22 13.52
CA GLU A 251 -13.28 -18.45 13.13
C GLU A 251 -13.09 -18.75 11.63
N LYS A 252 -14.12 -19.26 10.94
CA LYS A 252 -14.09 -19.47 9.49
C LYS A 252 -13.89 -18.18 8.70
N VAL A 253 -14.40 -17.04 9.18
CA VAL A 253 -14.26 -15.75 8.49
C VAL A 253 -12.79 -15.32 8.39
N PRO A 254 -12.04 -15.14 9.49
CA PRO A 254 -10.64 -14.78 9.41
C PRO A 254 -9.78 -15.86 8.74
N LYS A 255 -10.11 -17.15 8.89
CA LYS A 255 -9.42 -18.24 8.19
C LYS A 255 -9.58 -18.16 6.66
N GLU A 256 -10.77 -17.84 6.17
CA GLU A 256 -10.96 -17.66 4.72
C GLU A 256 -10.27 -16.39 4.22
N LEU A 257 -10.28 -15.30 4.99
CA LEU A 257 -9.52 -14.08 4.64
C LEU A 257 -8.01 -14.34 4.58
N GLU A 258 -7.44 -15.09 5.52
CA GLU A 258 -6.02 -15.47 5.49
C GLU A 258 -5.67 -16.32 4.24
N LYS A 259 -6.56 -17.21 3.81
CA LYS A 259 -6.36 -17.96 2.56
C LYS A 259 -6.35 -17.03 1.35
N LEU A 260 -7.25 -16.05 1.33
CA LEU A 260 -7.35 -15.07 0.25
C LEU A 260 -6.15 -14.12 0.22
N ASP A 261 -5.56 -13.77 1.36
CA ASP A 261 -4.33 -12.98 1.43
C ASP A 261 -3.19 -13.66 0.65
N LYS A 262 -3.13 -15.00 0.67
CA LYS A 262 -2.16 -15.80 -0.11
C LYS A 262 -2.47 -15.84 -1.61
N GLU A 263 -3.70 -15.49 -2.02
CA GLU A 263 -4.08 -15.31 -3.42
C GLU A 263 -3.70 -13.93 -3.97
N GLY A 264 -3.25 -13.00 -3.12
CA GLY A 264 -2.72 -11.70 -3.53
C GLY A 264 -1.53 -11.80 -4.49
N ILE A 265 -1.18 -10.67 -5.09
CA ILE A 265 -0.01 -10.55 -5.98
C ILE A 265 1.05 -9.73 -5.28
N ASN A 266 2.26 -10.27 -5.25
CA ASN A 266 3.43 -9.55 -4.80
C ASN A 266 4.01 -8.77 -5.97
N VAL A 267 3.88 -7.44 -5.90
CA VAL A 267 4.52 -6.55 -6.86
C VAL A 267 5.96 -6.35 -6.42
N VAL A 268 6.87 -7.02 -7.12
CA VAL A 268 8.32 -6.85 -6.92
C VAL A 268 8.71 -5.43 -7.35
N MET A 269 9.25 -4.68 -6.40
CA MET A 269 9.64 -3.29 -6.57
C MET A 269 11.04 -3.24 -7.19
N ASN A 270 11.08 -2.94 -8.49
CA ASN A 270 12.32 -2.90 -9.27
C ASN A 270 12.75 -1.44 -9.47
N ALA A 271 13.83 -1.02 -8.85
CA ALA A 271 14.56 0.18 -9.25
C ALA A 271 15.65 -0.25 -10.25
N LYS A 272 15.71 0.40 -11.43
CA LYS A 272 16.90 0.35 -12.32
C LYS A 272 18.05 1.15 -11.70
N CYS A 273 18.41 0.77 -10.47
CA CYS A 273 19.42 1.43 -9.67
C CYS A 273 20.80 0.84 -9.94
N TRP A 274 20.92 -0.37 -10.51
CA TRP A 274 22.23 -1.02 -10.71
C TRP A 274 23.19 -0.16 -11.52
N GLN A 275 22.73 0.55 -12.57
CA GLN A 275 23.61 1.39 -13.39
C GLN A 275 24.21 2.55 -12.61
N ARG A 276 23.42 3.19 -11.74
CA ARG A 276 23.88 4.26 -10.85
C ARG A 276 24.66 3.72 -9.66
N MET A 277 24.23 2.58 -9.16
CA MET A 277 24.78 1.90 -8.00
C MET A 277 26.16 1.30 -8.32
N LEU A 278 26.38 0.88 -9.55
CA LEU A 278 27.60 0.26 -10.06
C LEU A 278 28.38 1.20 -11.00
N ASP A 279 27.83 2.37 -11.32
CA ASP A 279 28.44 3.39 -12.18
C ASP A 279 28.85 2.86 -13.56
N THR A 280 28.02 2.00 -14.15
CA THR A 280 28.29 1.33 -15.43
C THR A 280 27.00 0.98 -16.15
N GLU A 281 27.04 0.97 -17.48
CA GLU A 281 25.96 0.47 -18.34
C GLU A 281 26.28 -0.92 -18.93
N ASP A 282 27.50 -1.43 -18.72
CA ASP A 282 27.95 -2.75 -19.16
C ASP A 282 27.62 -3.82 -18.10
N GLU A 283 26.93 -4.89 -18.52
CA GLU A 283 26.43 -5.95 -17.63
C GLU A 283 27.55 -6.80 -17.01
N ILE A 284 28.64 -7.04 -17.75
CA ILE A 284 29.79 -7.81 -17.28
C ILE A 284 30.57 -7.00 -16.24
N GLU A 285 30.73 -5.71 -16.49
CA GLU A 285 31.36 -4.78 -15.56
C GLU A 285 30.48 -4.54 -14.32
N ALA A 286 29.15 -4.53 -14.49
CA ALA A 286 28.22 -4.46 -13.39
C ALA A 286 28.34 -5.66 -12.46
N GLU A 287 28.47 -6.88 -12.98
CA GLU A 287 28.65 -8.07 -12.13
C GLU A 287 29.92 -7.98 -11.29
N LYS A 288 31.05 -7.57 -11.89
CA LYS A 288 32.31 -7.36 -11.16
C LYS A 288 32.19 -6.29 -10.08
N ARG A 289 31.61 -5.15 -10.42
CA ARG A 289 31.44 -4.04 -9.47
C ARG A 289 30.43 -4.39 -8.39
N ALA A 290 29.43 -5.21 -8.70
CA ALA A 290 28.46 -5.68 -7.73
C ALA A 290 29.13 -6.56 -6.68
N MET A 291 29.94 -7.53 -7.11
CA MET A 291 30.72 -8.39 -6.20
C MET A 291 31.76 -7.62 -5.37
N GLN A 292 32.28 -6.50 -5.87
CA GLN A 292 33.22 -5.64 -5.13
C GLN A 292 32.54 -4.69 -4.15
N LYS A 293 31.37 -4.17 -4.51
CA LYS A 293 30.67 -3.10 -3.78
C LYS A 293 29.63 -3.65 -2.81
N PHE A 294 29.07 -4.83 -3.09
CA PHE A 294 28.04 -5.50 -2.32
C PHE A 294 28.50 -6.91 -1.94
N ILE A 295 27.99 -7.44 -0.83
CA ILE A 295 28.28 -8.81 -0.41
C ILE A 295 27.32 -9.78 -1.13
N CYS A 296 27.13 -9.59 -2.43
CA CYS A 296 26.37 -10.53 -3.27
C CYS A 296 27.30 -11.60 -3.85
N SER A 297 26.81 -12.83 -3.97
CA SER A 297 27.53 -13.94 -4.61
C SER A 297 27.38 -13.96 -6.13
N SER A 298 26.32 -13.33 -6.69
CA SER A 298 26.13 -13.15 -8.13
C SER A 298 25.04 -12.10 -8.41
N ILE A 299 24.91 -11.67 -9.67
CA ILE A 299 23.76 -10.89 -10.15
C ILE A 299 23.15 -11.53 -11.40
N THR A 300 21.85 -11.37 -11.61
CA THR A 300 21.14 -11.89 -12.79
C THR A 300 20.43 -10.75 -13.52
N PHE A 301 20.74 -10.57 -14.80
CA PHE A 301 20.05 -9.62 -15.68
C PHE A 301 18.79 -10.25 -16.25
N ASN A 302 17.67 -9.55 -16.12
CA ASN A 302 16.37 -9.97 -16.65
C ASN A 302 16.12 -9.28 -18.00
N ASP A 303 15.34 -9.91 -18.88
CA ASP A 303 14.98 -9.38 -20.21
C ASP A 303 14.23 -8.03 -20.16
N ASP A 304 13.61 -7.69 -19.01
CA ASP A 304 12.98 -6.38 -18.77
C ASP A 304 13.99 -5.27 -18.40
N GLY A 305 15.28 -5.59 -18.40
CA GLY A 305 16.41 -4.73 -18.06
C GLY A 305 16.56 -4.46 -16.57
N THR A 306 16.02 -5.34 -15.72
CA THR A 306 16.21 -5.31 -14.26
C THR A 306 17.32 -6.29 -13.84
N VAL A 307 17.85 -6.11 -12.62
CA VAL A 307 18.94 -6.94 -12.10
C VAL A 307 18.56 -7.46 -10.72
N ASN A 308 18.65 -8.77 -10.55
CA ASN A 308 18.54 -9.43 -9.24
C ASN A 308 19.94 -9.54 -8.64
N PHE A 309 20.13 -9.15 -7.38
CA PHE A 309 21.36 -9.38 -6.64
C PHE A 309 21.18 -10.59 -5.73
N ASN A 310 21.98 -11.64 -5.93
CA ASN A 310 21.90 -12.85 -5.14
C ASN A 310 22.85 -12.73 -3.96
N TYR A 311 22.30 -12.53 -2.77
CA TYR A 311 23.07 -12.45 -1.54
C TYR A 311 23.10 -13.84 -0.90
N GLY A 312 24.30 -14.38 -0.64
CA GLY A 312 24.42 -15.56 0.23
C GLY A 312 23.86 -15.26 1.63
N PRO A 313 23.79 -16.25 2.54
CA PRO A 313 23.18 -16.06 3.85
C PRO A 313 23.85 -14.93 4.65
N MET A 314 23.12 -13.84 4.94
CA MET A 314 23.63 -12.65 5.64
C MET A 314 22.55 -11.93 6.48
N SER A 315 23.01 -11.19 7.50
CA SER A 315 22.16 -10.45 8.44
C SER A 315 21.81 -9.02 7.98
N ALA A 316 20.54 -8.64 8.15
CA ALA A 316 19.88 -7.49 7.52
C ALA A 316 20.05 -6.09 8.18
N VAL A 317 21.17 -5.73 8.82
CA VAL A 317 21.30 -4.40 9.51
C VAL A 317 22.62 -3.69 9.25
N ARG A 318 22.59 -2.39 8.86
CA ARG A 318 23.75 -1.47 8.83
C ARG A 318 23.42 -0.02 9.25
N GLU A 319 24.45 0.76 9.56
CA GLU A 319 24.42 2.10 10.15
C GLU A 319 24.93 3.17 9.16
N LEU A 320 24.25 4.33 9.08
CA LEU A 320 24.61 5.45 8.21
C LEU A 320 24.53 6.78 9.00
N ASN A 321 25.62 7.53 9.05
CA ASN A 321 25.75 8.79 9.81
C ASN A 321 25.33 8.70 11.29
N GLY A 322 25.72 7.60 11.98
CA GLY A 322 25.39 7.38 13.39
C GLY A 322 23.90 7.11 13.67
N LYS A 323 23.13 6.81 12.62
CA LYS A 323 21.73 6.38 12.70
C LYS A 323 21.58 5.05 11.99
N ARG A 324 20.83 4.11 12.59
CA ARG A 324 20.37 2.92 11.87
C ARG A 324 19.31 3.37 10.87
N VAL A 325 19.57 3.22 9.58
CA VAL A 325 18.65 3.63 8.51
C VAL A 325 18.47 2.45 7.55
N MET A 326 17.23 2.14 7.18
CA MET A 326 16.87 1.14 6.18
C MET A 326 15.85 1.71 5.18
N TRP A 327 15.93 1.25 3.93
CA TRP A 327 15.64 1.97 2.68
C TRP A 327 14.16 2.26 2.33
N HIS A 328 13.94 3.20 1.39
CA HIS A 328 12.70 3.98 1.24
C HIS A 328 11.82 3.53 0.05
N MET A 329 10.61 3.05 0.35
CA MET A 329 9.46 3.11 -0.56
C MET A 329 8.75 4.46 -0.35
N VAL A 330 8.24 5.07 -1.41
CA VAL A 330 7.69 6.42 -1.36
C VAL A 330 6.26 6.44 -1.88
N THR A 331 5.36 7.06 -1.12
CA THR A 331 3.91 7.13 -1.39
C THR A 331 3.46 8.54 -1.74
N GLY A 332 2.55 8.64 -2.71
CA GLY A 332 1.71 9.81 -2.98
C GLY A 332 0.22 9.47 -2.77
N THR A 333 -0.53 10.37 -2.12
CA THR A 333 -1.92 10.14 -1.69
C THR A 333 -2.87 11.14 -2.36
N ILE A 334 -3.96 10.67 -2.98
CA ILE A 334 -4.70 11.46 -3.98
C ILE A 334 -6.24 11.27 -3.92
N TYR A 335 -6.99 12.34 -4.25
CA TYR A 335 -8.45 12.41 -4.33
C TYR A 335 -9.01 12.75 -5.74
N ARG A 336 -10.24 12.29 -6.02
CA ARG A 336 -11.15 12.72 -7.11
C ARG A 336 -12.55 12.82 -6.50
N ARG A 337 -13.19 13.97 -6.68
CA ARG A 337 -14.53 14.27 -6.14
C ARG A 337 -15.57 13.32 -6.73
N GLY A 338 -16.06 12.39 -5.92
CA GLY A 338 -17.35 11.73 -6.14
C GLY A 338 -18.43 12.66 -5.61
N LYS A 339 -19.33 13.15 -6.47
CA LYS A 339 -20.55 13.83 -6.01
C LYS A 339 -21.37 12.81 -5.20
N ARG A 340 -21.46 12.99 -3.88
CA ARG A 340 -22.61 12.49 -3.12
C ARG A 340 -23.83 13.27 -3.60
N ARG A 341 -24.86 12.58 -4.09
CA ARG A 341 -26.24 13.07 -4.03
C ARG A 341 -26.86 12.50 -2.77
#